data_AF-A0A200HJL3-F1
#
_entry.id   AF-A0A200HJL3-F1
#
_cell.length_a   1.000
_cell.length_b   1.000
_cell.length_c   1.000
_cell.angle_alpha   90.00
_cell.angle_beta   90.00
_cell.angle_gamma   90.00
#
_symmetry.space_group_name_H-M   'P 1'
#
loop_
_entity.id
_entity.type
_entity.pdbx_description
1 polymer ?
#
loop_
_entity_poly.entity_id
_entity_poly.type
_entity_poly.pdbx_seq_one_letter_code
_entity_poly.pdbx_strand_id
1 'polypeptide(L)'
;MVGTVRNSLGREQIGQRLSVRSLTGGRGPSGGPEATDTIGVLVAVDADSVVLERRDGHRIRLITDRIVAARTVPLRPRRRQPATAIDAEELTRITSRGWPAVVSESLGDWELRVAGGFTGRANSAAVHGDPGVPFPEAAARVIDFAVRHEIAPLAQVVVASTWERRFAEAGWEPIGGSRPGAIVQVADIGEVEHDPAIDFSSTADDTWLRHYGRVEDPSLARTVLEGPDRVAFATLDDVAIARVVVTGLWAGLSAVEVDPRHRRRGLARRLMRGCLAWAAERGADKAYLQTMQDNAPALALYAPLGFTTHHAYVYLRPPA
;
A
#
# COMPACT_ATOMS: atom_id res chain seq x y z
N MET A 1 37.54 -0.16 23.58
CA MET A 1 37.44 -1.02 22.38
C MET A 1 36.00 -0.94 21.89
N VAL A 2 35.73 -0.09 20.90
CA VAL A 2 34.42 0.00 20.25
C VAL A 2 34.54 -0.79 18.95
N GLY A 3 33.73 -1.85 18.82
CA GLY A 3 33.75 -2.74 17.66
C GLY A 3 33.34 -2.02 16.39
N THR A 4 34.31 -1.80 15.50
CA THR A 4 34.08 -1.22 14.18
C THR A 4 33.55 -2.31 13.25
N VAL A 5 32.26 -2.29 12.96
CA VAL A 5 31.72 -3.00 11.79
C VAL A 5 32.26 -2.27 10.55
N ARG A 6 33.40 -2.72 10.02
CA ARG A 6 33.91 -2.27 8.72
C ARG A 6 32.97 -2.81 7.64
N ASN A 7 32.02 -1.99 7.17
CA ASN A 7 31.42 -2.21 5.86
C ASN A 7 32.52 -1.99 4.82
N SER A 8 33.21 -3.06 4.41
CA SER A 8 34.22 -3.01 3.35
C SER A 8 33.55 -2.65 2.04
N LEU A 9 33.93 -1.52 1.44
CA LEU A 9 33.52 -1.18 0.08
C LEU A 9 34.33 -2.01 -0.92
N GLY A 10 33.65 -2.73 -1.82
CA GLY A 10 34.26 -3.62 -2.80
C GLY A 10 33.97 -3.22 -4.24
N ARG A 11 34.72 -3.83 -5.18
CA ARG A 11 34.61 -3.54 -6.63
C ARG A 11 33.24 -3.91 -7.20
N GLU A 12 32.53 -4.84 -6.58
CA GLU A 12 31.16 -5.25 -6.91
C GLU A 12 30.12 -4.14 -6.71
N GLN A 13 30.47 -3.09 -5.97
CA GLN A 13 29.61 -1.93 -5.73
C GLN A 13 29.85 -0.79 -6.73
N ILE A 14 30.79 -0.93 -7.67
CA ILE A 14 31.01 0.07 -8.73
C ILE A 14 29.72 0.24 -9.54
N GLY A 15 29.31 1.49 -9.78
CA GLY A 15 28.04 1.88 -10.39
C GLY A 15 26.89 2.08 -9.40
N GLN A 16 27.04 1.65 -8.14
CA GLN A 16 26.04 1.91 -7.11
C GLN A 16 26.19 3.32 -6.53
N ARG A 17 25.08 3.97 -6.21
CA ARG A 17 25.10 5.23 -5.48
C ARG A 17 25.20 4.94 -3.99
N LEU A 18 26.17 5.56 -3.33
CA LEU A 18 26.50 5.34 -1.93
C LEU A 18 26.37 6.65 -1.14
N SER A 19 26.05 6.51 0.15
CA SER A 19 26.28 7.52 1.18
C SER A 19 27.43 7.03 2.05
N VAL A 20 28.55 7.74 2.04
CA VAL A 20 29.79 7.37 2.74
C VAL A 20 30.12 8.42 3.78
N ARG A 21 30.21 8.00 5.03
CA ARG A 21 30.64 8.83 6.16
C ARG A 21 32.14 8.67 6.37
N SER A 22 32.88 9.78 6.38
CA SER A 22 34.34 9.76 6.54
C SER A 22 34.86 10.82 7.51
N LEU A 23 35.93 10.51 8.24
CA LEU A 23 36.60 11.42 9.17
C LEU A 23 37.44 12.48 8.45
N THR A 24 37.20 13.75 8.75
CA THR A 24 37.95 14.89 8.18
C THR A 24 39.23 15.22 8.95
N GLY A 25 39.35 14.72 10.18
CA GLY A 25 40.54 14.88 11.04
C GLY A 25 40.47 16.03 12.04
N GLY A 26 39.39 16.81 12.05
CA GLY A 26 39.12 17.82 13.07
C GLY A 26 38.39 17.26 14.30
N ARG A 27 37.98 18.16 15.19
CA ARG A 27 37.02 17.87 16.26
C ARG A 27 35.66 18.46 15.92
N GLY A 28 34.63 17.63 15.98
CA GLY A 28 33.25 18.05 15.77
C GLY A 28 32.67 18.84 16.95
N PRO A 29 31.47 19.42 16.78
CA PRO A 29 30.83 20.29 17.78
C PRO A 29 30.55 19.60 19.12
N SER A 30 30.43 18.27 19.12
CA SER A 30 30.21 17.44 20.31
C SER A 30 31.50 17.00 21.01
N GLY A 31 32.66 17.48 20.56
CA GLY A 31 33.98 17.11 21.10
C GLY A 31 34.57 15.80 20.57
N GLY A 32 33.81 15.02 19.79
CA GLY A 32 34.28 13.82 19.09
C GLY A 32 35.00 14.10 17.76
N PRO A 33 35.49 13.07 17.05
CA PRO A 33 36.10 13.22 15.73
C PRO A 33 35.14 13.86 14.73
N GLU A 34 35.63 14.85 13.97
CA GLU A 34 34.86 15.48 12.90
C GLU A 34 34.69 14.51 11.72
N ALA A 35 33.46 14.42 11.22
CA ALA A 35 33.10 13.54 10.11
C ALA A 35 32.18 14.28 9.13
N THR A 36 32.24 13.88 7.87
CA THR A 36 31.38 14.40 6.79
C THR A 36 30.73 13.25 6.04
N ASP A 37 29.53 13.49 5.52
CA ASP A 37 28.76 12.55 4.71
C ASP A 37 28.86 12.94 3.23
N THR A 38 29.40 12.05 2.40
CA THR A 38 29.56 12.23 0.95
C THR A 38 28.63 11.29 0.21
N ILE A 39 27.86 11.83 -0.74
CA ILE A 39 26.93 11.04 -1.58
C ILE A 39 27.38 11.13 -3.04
N GLY A 40 27.52 9.96 -3.68
CA GLY A 40 27.90 9.84 -5.09
C GLY A 40 27.83 8.41 -5.59
N VAL A 41 28.05 8.20 -6.88
CA VAL A 41 28.17 6.88 -7.50
C VAL A 41 29.60 6.38 -7.31
N LEU A 42 29.78 5.17 -6.79
CA LEU A 42 31.10 4.55 -6.70
C LEU A 42 31.61 4.26 -8.10
N VAL A 43 32.71 4.89 -8.50
CA VAL A 43 33.28 4.75 -9.86
C VAL A 43 34.64 4.06 -9.86
N ALA A 44 35.33 4.00 -8.72
CA ALA A 44 36.57 3.25 -8.58
C ALA A 44 36.80 2.79 -7.13
N VAL A 45 37.46 1.64 -7.00
CA VAL A 45 37.96 1.08 -5.73
C VAL A 45 39.41 0.68 -5.94
N ASP A 46 40.30 1.40 -5.24
CA ASP A 46 41.74 1.17 -5.19
C ASP A 46 42.11 0.47 -3.87
N ALA A 47 43.40 0.16 -3.67
CA ALA A 47 43.88 -0.52 -2.47
C ALA A 47 43.64 0.27 -1.16
N ASP A 48 43.72 1.60 -1.22
CA ASP A 48 43.66 2.50 -0.06
C ASP A 48 42.55 3.54 -0.13
N SER A 49 41.74 3.52 -1.20
CA SER A 49 40.75 4.56 -1.45
C SER A 49 39.60 4.11 -2.34
N VAL A 50 38.53 4.89 -2.27
CA VAL A 50 37.37 4.78 -3.17
C VAL A 50 37.09 6.13 -3.81
N VAL A 51 36.54 6.13 -5.02
CA VAL A 51 36.16 7.35 -5.74
C VAL A 51 34.66 7.39 -5.93
N LEU A 52 34.03 8.44 -5.43
CA LEU A 52 32.61 8.74 -5.66
C LEU A 52 32.47 9.87 -6.69
N GLU A 53 31.68 9.66 -7.72
CA GLU A 53 31.25 10.71 -8.65
C GLU A 53 29.93 11.32 -8.14
N ARG A 54 29.95 12.63 -7.89
CA ARG A 54 28.78 13.38 -7.43
C ARG A 54 27.88 13.75 -8.60
N ARG A 55 26.68 14.24 -8.27
CA ARG A 55 25.66 14.62 -9.26
C ARG A 55 26.11 15.73 -10.21
N ASP A 56 26.99 16.62 -9.74
CA ASP A 56 27.58 17.71 -10.52
C ASP A 56 28.74 17.23 -11.41
N GLY A 57 29.05 15.94 -11.43
CA GLY A 57 30.16 15.34 -12.18
C GLY A 57 31.50 15.42 -11.45
N HIS A 58 31.59 16.10 -10.30
CA HIS A 58 32.84 16.14 -9.54
C HIS A 58 33.13 14.78 -8.89
N ARG A 59 34.38 14.33 -9.04
CA ARG A 59 34.87 13.10 -8.41
C ARG A 59 35.57 13.41 -7.10
N ILE A 60 35.17 12.73 -6.04
CA ILE A 60 35.78 12.83 -4.72
C ILE A 60 36.44 11.49 -4.39
N ARG A 61 37.75 11.54 -4.08
CA ARG A 61 38.51 10.41 -3.55
C ARG A 61 38.41 10.40 -2.02
N LEU A 62 38.01 9.27 -1.44
CA LEU A 62 37.93 9.03 0.00
C LEU A 62 38.94 7.96 0.39
N ILE A 63 39.73 8.20 1.44
CA ILE A 63 40.69 7.23 1.98
C ILE A 63 39.95 6.20 2.81
N THR A 64 40.14 4.92 2.51
CA THR A 64 39.37 3.81 3.09
C THR A 64 39.49 3.76 4.62
N ASP A 65 40.67 4.04 5.17
CA ASP A 65 40.89 4.07 6.63
C ASP A 65 40.18 5.21 7.37
N ARG A 66 39.69 6.22 6.64
CA ARG A 66 38.90 7.31 7.22
C ARG A 66 37.40 7.08 7.09
N ILE A 67 36.97 6.05 6.36
CA ILE A 67 35.55 5.71 6.20
C ILE A 67 35.08 4.99 7.45
N VAL A 68 34.04 5.53 8.08
CA VAL A 68 33.43 4.96 9.29
C VAL A 68 32.15 4.21 9.01
N ALA A 69 31.44 4.57 7.93
CA ALA A 69 30.25 3.88 7.49
C ALA A 69 30.01 4.13 5.99
N ALA A 70 29.47 3.13 5.32
CA ALA A 70 28.97 3.28 3.96
C ALA A 70 27.67 2.49 3.79
N ARG A 71 26.73 3.07 3.04
CA ARG A 71 25.46 2.40 2.66
C ARG A 71 25.08 2.73 1.22
N THR A 72 24.49 1.75 0.53
CA THR A 72 23.89 1.98 -0.78
C THR A 72 22.62 2.81 -0.64
N VAL A 73 22.44 3.79 -1.54
CA VAL A 73 21.27 4.68 -1.60
C VAL A 73 20.71 4.71 -3.03
N PRO A 74 19.40 4.91 -3.23
CA PRO A 74 18.80 4.92 -4.56
C PRO A 74 19.38 5.99 -5.50
N LEU A 75 19.58 5.66 -6.78
CA LEU A 75 20.19 6.53 -7.81
C LEU A 75 19.51 7.89 -7.98
N ARG A 76 18.20 7.99 -7.75
CA ARG A 76 17.45 9.26 -7.68
C ARG A 76 16.79 9.41 -6.31
N PRO A 77 16.80 10.60 -5.68
CA PRO A 77 15.79 10.90 -4.69
C PRO A 77 14.46 10.90 -5.45
N ARG A 78 13.61 9.91 -5.21
CA ARG A 78 12.22 10.00 -5.64
C ARG A 78 11.68 11.27 -4.97
N ARG A 79 11.30 12.28 -5.75
CA ARG A 79 10.34 13.27 -5.26
C ARG A 79 9.10 12.44 -4.92
N ARG A 80 8.99 11.99 -3.67
CA ARG A 80 7.80 11.31 -3.17
C ARG A 80 6.70 12.35 -3.26
N GLN A 81 5.84 12.24 -4.27
CA GLN A 81 4.56 12.92 -4.19
C GLN A 81 3.84 12.37 -2.95
N PRO A 82 3.13 13.19 -2.18
CA PRO A 82 2.40 12.71 -1.01
C PRO A 82 1.31 11.72 -1.44
N ALA A 83 0.90 10.84 -0.53
CA ALA A 83 -0.16 9.86 -0.81
C ALA A 83 -1.46 10.53 -1.30
N THR A 84 -1.72 11.75 -0.84
CA THR A 84 -2.91 12.55 -1.21
C THR A 84 -2.87 13.13 -2.63
N ALA A 85 -1.74 13.06 -3.33
CA ALA A 85 -1.61 13.62 -4.67
C ALA A 85 -1.99 12.64 -5.79
N ILE A 86 -2.28 11.37 -5.45
CA ILE A 86 -2.71 10.39 -6.44
C ILE A 86 -4.11 10.73 -6.95
N ASP A 87 -4.37 10.46 -8.22
CA ASP A 87 -5.72 10.57 -8.75
C ASP A 87 -6.64 9.48 -8.17
N ALA A 88 -7.91 9.80 -7.94
CA ALA A 88 -8.87 8.88 -7.33
C ALA A 88 -9.16 7.66 -8.22
N GLU A 89 -9.14 7.83 -9.55
CA GLU A 89 -9.36 6.74 -10.50
C GLU A 89 -8.15 5.79 -10.54
N GLU A 90 -6.94 6.34 -10.49
CA GLU A 90 -5.71 5.53 -10.35
C GLU A 90 -5.67 4.78 -9.02
N LEU A 91 -6.02 5.44 -7.91
CA LEU A 91 -6.11 4.76 -6.62
C LEU A 91 -7.19 3.68 -6.61
N THR A 92 -8.30 3.87 -7.32
CA THR A 92 -9.33 2.85 -7.49
C THR A 92 -8.76 1.59 -8.17
N ARG A 93 -8.01 1.75 -9.27
CA ARG A 93 -7.28 0.64 -9.92
C ARG A 93 -6.34 -0.09 -8.98
N ILE A 94 -5.58 0.65 -8.17
CA ILE A 94 -4.65 0.08 -7.18
C ILE A 94 -5.40 -0.71 -6.11
N THR A 95 -6.51 -0.17 -5.59
CA THR A 95 -7.33 -0.86 -4.58
C THR A 95 -7.98 -2.12 -5.12
N SER A 96 -8.36 -2.14 -6.42
CA SER A 96 -8.91 -3.32 -7.09
C SER A 96 -7.89 -4.45 -7.15
N ARG A 97 -6.65 -4.17 -7.54
CA ARG A 97 -5.56 -5.17 -7.56
C ARG A 97 -5.19 -5.70 -6.17
N GLY A 98 -5.38 -4.89 -5.12
CA GLY A 98 -5.16 -5.32 -3.74
C GLY A 98 -6.26 -6.24 -3.18
N TRP A 99 -7.40 -6.30 -3.86
CA TRP A 99 -8.56 -7.14 -3.52
C TRP A 99 -9.16 -7.72 -4.81
N PRO A 100 -8.44 -8.65 -5.46
CA PRO A 100 -8.75 -9.09 -6.81
C PRO A 100 -10.07 -9.86 -6.87
N ALA A 101 -10.70 -9.80 -8.05
CA ALA A 101 -11.83 -10.65 -8.38
C ALA A 101 -11.36 -12.04 -8.83
N VAL A 102 -12.24 -13.03 -8.80
CA VAL A 102 -11.95 -14.37 -9.36
C VAL A 102 -12.00 -14.32 -10.89
N VAL A 103 -12.93 -13.56 -11.44
CA VAL A 103 -13.02 -13.24 -12.86
C VAL A 103 -13.04 -11.72 -13.01
N SER A 104 -12.23 -11.22 -13.94
CA SER A 104 -12.13 -9.81 -14.29
C SER A 104 -12.18 -9.65 -15.82
N GLU A 105 -13.06 -8.78 -16.31
CA GLU A 105 -13.16 -8.39 -17.71
C GLU A 105 -12.93 -6.88 -17.86
N SER A 106 -12.07 -6.48 -18.79
CA SER A 106 -11.85 -5.06 -19.09
C SER A 106 -12.96 -4.51 -19.99
N LEU A 107 -13.45 -3.31 -19.67
CA LEU A 107 -14.34 -2.51 -20.48
C LEU A 107 -13.71 -1.13 -20.67
N GLY A 108 -12.85 -1.01 -21.69
CA GLY A 108 -11.93 0.13 -21.79
C GLY A 108 -11.06 0.22 -20.54
N ASP A 109 -11.06 1.38 -19.91
CA ASP A 109 -10.43 1.57 -18.61
C ASP A 109 -11.24 0.95 -17.47
N TRP A 110 -12.54 0.68 -17.57
CA TRP A 110 -13.31 0.08 -16.47
C TRP A 110 -12.97 -1.40 -16.27
N GLU A 111 -13.26 -1.91 -15.07
CA GLU A 111 -13.06 -3.32 -14.72
C GLU A 111 -14.37 -3.97 -14.24
N LEU A 112 -14.85 -5.01 -14.91
CA LEU A 112 -16.02 -5.79 -14.51
C LEU A 112 -15.55 -6.98 -13.68
N ARG A 113 -16.08 -7.14 -12.46
CA ARG A 113 -15.51 -8.06 -11.46
C ARG A 113 -16.56 -8.98 -10.87
N VAL A 114 -16.24 -10.27 -10.76
CA VAL A 114 -17.01 -11.24 -9.98
C VAL A 114 -16.09 -12.13 -9.14
N ALA A 115 -16.51 -12.40 -7.92
CA ALA A 115 -15.85 -13.28 -6.97
C ALA A 115 -16.90 -14.00 -6.12
N GLY A 116 -17.84 -14.68 -6.77
CA GLY A 116 -18.86 -15.53 -6.15
C GLY A 116 -19.67 -14.87 -5.03
N GLY A 117 -19.90 -13.56 -5.09
CA GLY A 117 -20.65 -12.82 -4.06
C GLY A 117 -19.87 -12.48 -2.78
N PHE A 118 -18.60 -12.87 -2.63
CA PHE A 118 -17.84 -12.72 -1.39
C PHE A 118 -17.81 -11.30 -0.83
N THR A 119 -17.62 -10.28 -1.67
CA THR A 119 -17.69 -8.86 -1.26
C THR A 119 -18.15 -7.98 -2.42
N GLY A 120 -18.84 -6.87 -2.12
CA GLY A 120 -19.20 -5.88 -3.16
C GLY A 120 -17.99 -5.30 -3.91
N ARG A 121 -16.81 -5.21 -3.27
CA ARG A 121 -15.56 -4.76 -3.91
C ARG A 121 -15.05 -5.68 -5.01
N ALA A 122 -15.38 -6.97 -4.96
CA ALA A 122 -14.98 -7.93 -5.98
C ALA A 122 -16.18 -8.41 -6.83
N ASN A 123 -17.37 -7.84 -6.62
CA ASN A 123 -18.62 -8.21 -7.29
C ASN A 123 -19.36 -6.95 -7.77
N SER A 124 -18.65 -6.10 -8.52
CA SER A 124 -19.17 -4.87 -9.10
C SER A 124 -18.27 -4.41 -10.24
N ALA A 125 -18.80 -3.59 -11.15
CA ALA A 125 -17.95 -2.78 -12.02
C ALA A 125 -17.13 -1.79 -11.17
N ALA A 126 -15.81 -1.74 -11.37
CA ALA A 126 -14.96 -0.65 -10.92
C ALA A 126 -14.96 0.43 -12.00
N VAL A 127 -15.54 1.59 -11.67
CA VAL A 127 -15.65 2.69 -12.62
C VAL A 127 -14.46 3.63 -12.43
N HIS A 128 -13.58 3.66 -13.42
CA HIS A 128 -12.39 4.52 -13.46
C HIS A 128 -11.95 4.75 -14.91
N GLY A 129 -11.53 5.96 -15.27
CA GLY A 129 -11.13 6.30 -16.63
C GLY A 129 -12.29 6.23 -17.63
N ASP A 130 -11.94 6.01 -18.90
CA ASP A 130 -12.86 5.95 -20.04
C ASP A 130 -13.25 4.49 -20.39
N PRO A 131 -14.54 4.12 -20.42
CA PRO A 131 -14.97 2.78 -20.82
C PRO A 131 -14.71 2.44 -22.31
N GLY A 132 -14.24 3.39 -23.11
CA GLY A 132 -13.91 3.21 -24.53
C GLY A 132 -15.13 3.08 -25.45
N VAL A 133 -16.33 3.20 -24.89
CA VAL A 133 -17.63 3.16 -25.57
C VAL A 133 -18.57 4.21 -24.96
N PRO A 134 -19.63 4.64 -25.65
CA PRO A 134 -20.61 5.55 -25.08
C PRO A 134 -21.23 5.01 -23.78
N PHE A 135 -21.50 5.90 -22.82
CA PHE A 135 -22.01 5.52 -21.50
C PHE A 135 -23.23 4.56 -21.50
N PRO A 136 -24.28 4.75 -22.34
CA PRO A 136 -25.42 3.82 -22.36
C PRO A 136 -25.01 2.38 -22.71
N GLU A 137 -24.04 2.22 -23.61
CA GLU A 137 -23.50 0.91 -23.96
C GLU A 137 -22.66 0.34 -22.82
N ALA A 138 -21.83 1.15 -22.17
CA ALA A 138 -21.05 0.71 -21.02
C ALA A 138 -21.96 0.23 -19.87
N ALA A 139 -23.01 0.99 -19.54
CA ALA A 139 -23.98 0.63 -18.50
C ALA A 139 -24.73 -0.67 -18.82
N ALA A 140 -25.12 -0.88 -20.08
CA ALA A 140 -25.72 -2.15 -20.52
C ALA A 140 -24.76 -3.33 -20.33
N ARG A 141 -23.47 -3.18 -20.70
CA ARG A 141 -22.46 -4.23 -20.51
C ARG A 141 -22.20 -4.55 -19.03
N VAL A 142 -22.30 -3.57 -18.12
CA VAL A 142 -22.23 -3.82 -16.68
C VAL A 142 -23.40 -4.71 -16.23
N ILE A 143 -24.61 -4.44 -16.70
CA ILE A 143 -25.80 -5.24 -16.38
C ILE A 143 -25.67 -6.64 -16.97
N ASP A 144 -25.32 -6.76 -18.25
CA ASP A 144 -25.17 -8.04 -18.95
C ASP A 144 -24.12 -8.93 -18.28
N PHE A 145 -22.97 -8.35 -17.89
CA PHE A 145 -21.95 -9.06 -17.13
C PHE A 145 -22.50 -9.60 -15.81
N ALA A 146 -23.19 -8.75 -15.04
CA ALA A 146 -23.75 -9.15 -13.76
C ALA A 146 -24.78 -10.28 -13.89
N VAL A 147 -25.66 -10.20 -14.89
CA VAL A 147 -26.65 -11.25 -15.20
C VAL A 147 -25.96 -12.56 -15.59
N ARG A 148 -24.96 -12.51 -16.48
CA ARG A 148 -24.20 -13.70 -16.93
C ARG A 148 -23.48 -14.41 -15.79
N HIS A 149 -23.09 -13.67 -14.76
CA HIS A 149 -22.35 -14.17 -13.60
C HIS A 149 -23.22 -14.30 -12.33
N GLU A 150 -24.55 -14.16 -12.45
CA GLU A 150 -25.51 -14.33 -11.36
C GLU A 150 -25.23 -13.46 -10.12
N ILE A 151 -24.77 -12.22 -10.34
CA ILE A 151 -24.55 -11.22 -9.29
C ILE A 151 -25.45 -10.00 -9.47
N ALA A 152 -25.62 -9.23 -8.41
CA ALA A 152 -26.33 -7.94 -8.51
C ALA A 152 -25.57 -6.97 -9.44
N PRO A 153 -26.25 -6.30 -10.38
CA PRO A 153 -25.62 -5.29 -11.23
C PRO A 153 -25.27 -4.06 -10.40
N LEU A 154 -24.01 -3.96 -10.00
CA LEU A 154 -23.49 -2.86 -9.19
C LEU A 154 -22.33 -2.16 -9.89
N ALA A 155 -22.31 -0.83 -9.79
CA ALA A 155 -21.20 0.01 -10.20
C ALA A 155 -20.59 0.72 -8.99
N GLN A 156 -19.31 0.50 -8.73
CA GLN A 156 -18.53 1.22 -7.73
C GLN A 156 -18.04 2.53 -8.34
N VAL A 157 -18.54 3.66 -7.84
CA VAL A 157 -18.31 4.99 -8.43
C VAL A 157 -17.81 5.97 -7.39
N VAL A 158 -16.77 6.74 -7.74
CA VAL A 158 -16.25 7.83 -6.91
C VAL A 158 -17.31 8.92 -6.74
N VAL A 159 -17.54 9.36 -5.51
CA VAL A 159 -18.49 10.45 -5.20
C VAL A 159 -17.99 11.77 -5.79
N ALA A 160 -18.91 12.60 -6.29
CA ALA A 160 -18.71 13.84 -7.02
C ALA A 160 -17.96 13.70 -8.35
N SER A 161 -17.73 12.47 -8.83
CA SER A 161 -17.13 12.23 -10.15
C SER A 161 -18.10 12.53 -11.29
N THR A 162 -17.56 12.66 -12.50
CA THR A 162 -18.37 12.71 -13.72
C THR A 162 -19.23 11.47 -13.88
N TRP A 163 -18.70 10.30 -13.51
CA TRP A 163 -19.43 9.05 -13.61
C TRP A 163 -20.62 8.98 -12.66
N GLU A 164 -20.50 9.48 -11.42
CA GLU A 164 -21.64 9.53 -10.49
C GLU A 164 -22.81 10.28 -11.10
N ARG A 165 -22.53 11.44 -11.74
CA ARG A 165 -23.56 12.22 -12.43
C ARG A 165 -24.18 11.47 -13.60
N ARG A 166 -23.37 10.83 -14.46
CA ARG A 166 -23.86 10.07 -15.62
C ARG A 166 -24.74 8.89 -15.21
N PHE A 167 -24.33 8.14 -14.19
CA PHE A 167 -25.13 7.05 -13.64
C PHE A 167 -26.44 7.57 -13.03
N ALA A 168 -26.39 8.65 -12.25
CA ALA A 168 -27.60 9.26 -11.67
C ALA A 168 -28.57 9.80 -12.74
N GLU A 169 -28.07 10.46 -13.80
CA GLU A 169 -28.86 10.91 -14.95
C GLU A 169 -29.56 9.75 -15.67
N ALA A 170 -28.97 8.56 -15.64
CA ALA A 170 -29.54 7.33 -16.19
C ALA A 170 -30.42 6.55 -15.20
N GLY A 171 -30.75 7.14 -14.05
CA GLY A 171 -31.65 6.54 -13.06
C GLY A 171 -31.02 5.49 -12.15
N TRP A 172 -29.68 5.37 -12.13
CA TRP A 172 -29.01 4.49 -11.18
C TRP A 172 -29.02 5.11 -9.78
N GLU A 173 -29.28 4.27 -8.77
CA GLU A 173 -29.45 4.70 -7.39
C GLU A 173 -28.37 4.12 -6.47
N PRO A 174 -27.92 4.86 -5.43
CA PRO A 174 -27.05 4.29 -4.41
C PRO A 174 -27.72 3.14 -3.65
N ILE A 175 -26.97 2.07 -3.38
CA ILE A 175 -27.40 1.06 -2.40
C ILE A 175 -27.32 1.67 -0.99
N GLY A 176 -28.37 1.51 -0.17
CA GLY A 176 -28.32 1.85 1.26
C GLY A 176 -28.79 3.24 1.72
N GLY A 177 -29.56 4.00 0.92
CA GLY A 177 -30.25 5.22 1.41
C GLY A 177 -29.37 6.48 1.57
N SER A 178 -29.79 7.40 2.45
CA SER A 178 -29.19 8.74 2.69
C SER A 178 -27.79 8.68 3.35
N ARG A 179 -26.78 8.27 2.57
CA ARG A 179 -25.31 8.22 2.78
C ARG A 179 -24.76 8.49 4.20
N PRO A 180 -23.99 7.51 4.71
CA PRO A 180 -22.54 7.61 4.56
C PRO A 180 -21.99 6.49 3.66
N GLY A 181 -21.33 6.85 2.56
CA GLY A 181 -20.69 5.88 1.66
C GLY A 181 -19.42 5.26 2.25
N ALA A 182 -18.72 4.47 1.45
CA ALA A 182 -17.37 4.04 1.81
C ALA A 182 -16.37 5.16 1.48
N ILE A 183 -15.32 5.27 2.29
CA ILE A 183 -14.21 6.19 2.07
C ILE A 183 -12.91 5.43 1.89
N VAL A 184 -12.03 5.99 1.07
CA VAL A 184 -10.64 5.57 0.97
C VAL A 184 -9.81 6.53 1.82
N GLN A 185 -9.02 5.99 2.75
CA GLN A 185 -8.01 6.76 3.46
C GLN A 185 -6.63 6.43 2.95
N VAL A 186 -5.74 7.43 2.93
CA VAL A 186 -4.35 7.29 2.51
C VAL A 186 -3.40 7.88 3.53
N ALA A 187 -2.17 7.35 3.57
CA ALA A 187 -1.07 7.88 4.37
C ALA A 187 0.25 7.72 3.62
N ASP A 188 1.20 8.64 3.83
CA ASP A 188 2.60 8.38 3.49
C ASP A 188 3.22 7.50 4.58
N ILE A 189 3.98 6.48 4.17
CA ILE A 189 4.67 5.60 5.11
C ILE A 189 5.95 6.32 5.58
N GLY A 190 5.94 6.69 6.86
CA GLY A 190 7.08 7.29 7.55
C GLY A 190 8.11 6.24 7.99
N GLU A 191 8.87 6.58 9.03
CA GLU A 191 9.73 5.61 9.71
C GLU A 191 8.85 4.57 10.42
N VAL A 192 9.20 3.32 10.20
CA VAL A 192 8.44 2.16 10.67
C VAL A 192 9.39 1.20 11.38
N GLU A 193 8.94 0.72 12.53
CA GLU A 193 9.68 -0.24 13.35
C GLU A 193 9.03 -1.62 13.24
N HIS A 194 9.86 -2.65 13.09
CA HIS A 194 9.38 -4.02 13.09
C HIS A 194 9.00 -4.44 14.52
N ASP A 195 7.79 -4.94 14.69
CA ASP A 195 7.36 -5.63 15.91
C ASP A 195 7.56 -7.15 15.72
N PRO A 196 8.54 -7.79 16.39
CA PRO A 196 8.85 -9.20 16.20
C PRO A 196 7.76 -10.14 16.77
N ALA A 197 6.80 -9.61 17.53
CA ALA A 197 5.68 -10.39 18.05
C ALA A 197 4.57 -10.62 17.02
N ILE A 198 4.61 -9.92 15.88
CA ILE A 198 3.63 -10.09 14.80
C ILE A 198 4.14 -11.17 13.86
N ASP A 199 3.39 -12.26 13.76
CA ASP A 199 3.64 -13.30 12.77
C ASP A 199 3.00 -12.91 11.44
N PHE A 200 3.69 -13.19 10.33
CA PHE A 200 3.24 -12.90 8.97
C PHE A 200 3.27 -14.18 8.13
N SER A 201 2.09 -14.66 7.75
CA SER A 201 1.93 -15.76 6.80
C SER A 201 1.62 -15.25 5.39
N SER A 202 1.99 -16.01 4.36
CA SER A 202 1.52 -15.80 2.98
C SER A 202 0.14 -16.41 2.71
N THR A 203 -0.41 -17.17 3.65
CA THR A 203 -1.71 -17.84 3.53
C THR A 203 -2.64 -17.43 4.68
N ALA A 204 -3.94 -17.39 4.39
CA ALA A 204 -4.98 -17.03 5.35
C ALA A 204 -5.47 -18.29 6.07
N ASP A 205 -4.72 -18.87 6.99
CA ASP A 205 -5.11 -20.15 7.62
C ASP A 205 -6.52 -20.14 8.27
N ASP A 206 -7.03 -21.31 8.64
CA ASP A 206 -8.40 -21.44 9.16
C ASP A 206 -8.62 -20.66 10.47
N THR A 207 -7.57 -20.44 11.26
CA THR A 207 -7.64 -19.58 12.44
C THR A 207 -7.81 -18.13 12.05
N TRP A 208 -7.03 -17.66 11.08
CA TRP A 208 -7.13 -16.31 10.53
C TRP A 208 -8.51 -16.05 9.92
N LEU A 209 -9.05 -16.98 9.11
CA LEU A 209 -10.39 -16.85 8.52
C LEU A 209 -11.50 -16.82 9.58
N ARG A 210 -11.38 -17.62 10.64
CA ARG A 210 -12.32 -17.57 11.78
C ARG A 210 -12.32 -16.21 12.47
N HIS A 211 -11.15 -15.61 12.68
CA HIS A 211 -11.05 -14.26 13.24
C HIS A 211 -11.63 -13.20 12.30
N TYR A 212 -11.44 -13.35 10.99
CA TYR A 212 -12.02 -12.44 10.00
C TYR A 212 -13.54 -12.48 9.99
N GLY A 213 -14.12 -13.67 10.20
CA GLY A 213 -15.54 -13.86 10.57
C GLY A 213 -16.57 -13.48 9.50
N ARG A 214 -16.14 -13.07 8.30
CA ARG A 214 -16.98 -12.67 7.16
C ARG A 214 -16.76 -13.61 5.98
N VAL A 215 -16.80 -14.91 6.23
CA VAL A 215 -16.48 -15.97 5.27
C VAL A 215 -17.57 -17.02 5.31
N GLU A 216 -18.31 -17.16 4.21
CA GLU A 216 -19.28 -18.24 4.02
C GLU A 216 -18.62 -19.43 3.31
N ASP A 217 -17.85 -19.17 2.26
CA ASP A 217 -17.02 -20.15 1.54
C ASP A 217 -15.52 -19.84 1.78
N PRO A 218 -14.82 -20.65 2.61
CA PRO A 218 -13.40 -20.48 2.86
C PRO A 218 -12.53 -20.63 1.61
N SER A 219 -12.87 -21.50 0.68
CA SER A 219 -12.09 -21.72 -0.54
C SER A 219 -12.15 -20.48 -1.43
N LEU A 220 -13.35 -19.96 -1.67
CA LEU A 220 -13.54 -18.71 -2.41
C LEU A 220 -12.88 -17.52 -1.72
N ALA A 221 -13.01 -17.41 -0.39
CA ALA A 221 -12.37 -16.35 0.37
C ALA A 221 -10.84 -16.38 0.22
N ARG A 222 -10.21 -17.56 0.27
CA ARG A 222 -8.77 -17.72 0.03
C ARG A 222 -8.38 -17.28 -1.36
N THR A 223 -9.12 -17.67 -2.40
CA THR A 223 -8.84 -17.24 -3.78
C THR A 223 -8.74 -15.71 -3.91
N VAL A 224 -9.64 -14.98 -3.23
CA VAL A 224 -9.63 -13.51 -3.24
C VAL A 224 -8.55 -12.93 -2.33
N LEU A 225 -8.47 -13.42 -1.09
CA LEU A 225 -7.60 -12.86 -0.07
C LEU A 225 -6.12 -13.12 -0.35
N GLU A 226 -5.77 -14.31 -0.81
CA GLU A 226 -4.41 -14.77 -1.12
C GLU A 226 -3.99 -14.43 -2.57
N GLY A 227 -4.93 -14.02 -3.41
CA GLY A 227 -4.72 -13.77 -4.84
C GLY A 227 -3.58 -12.79 -5.20
N PRO A 228 -3.33 -11.69 -4.45
CA PRO A 228 -2.24 -10.78 -4.81
C PRO A 228 -0.86 -11.39 -4.59
N ASP A 229 0.06 -11.19 -5.54
CA ASP A 229 1.46 -11.69 -5.50
C ASP A 229 2.23 -11.35 -4.21
N ARG A 230 1.89 -10.21 -3.60
CA ARG A 230 2.60 -9.66 -2.43
C ARG A 230 1.61 -9.38 -1.32
N VAL A 231 1.12 -10.45 -0.70
CA VAL A 231 0.18 -10.40 0.42
C VAL A 231 0.78 -11.04 1.66
N ALA A 232 0.39 -10.54 2.83
CA ALA A 232 0.60 -11.22 4.09
C ALA A 232 -0.60 -11.08 5.03
N PHE A 233 -0.74 -12.09 5.86
CA PHE A 233 -1.73 -12.26 6.90
C PHE A 233 -1.01 -12.14 8.23
N ALA A 234 -1.19 -11.00 8.88
CA ALA A 234 -0.59 -10.69 10.16
C ALA A 234 -1.45 -11.24 11.29
N THR A 235 -0.81 -11.88 12.27
CA THR A 235 -1.43 -12.36 13.51
C THR A 235 -0.62 -11.86 14.71
N LEU A 236 -1.31 -11.42 15.76
CA LEU A 236 -0.71 -11.03 17.02
C LEU A 236 -1.42 -11.74 18.17
N ASP A 237 -0.67 -12.54 18.93
CA ASP A 237 -1.10 -13.28 20.12
C ASP A 237 -2.38 -14.14 19.90
N ASP A 238 -2.64 -14.62 18.68
CA ASP A 238 -3.86 -15.35 18.28
C ASP A 238 -5.20 -14.65 18.62
N VAL A 239 -5.16 -13.34 18.87
CA VAL A 239 -6.34 -12.54 19.26
C VAL A 239 -6.56 -11.34 18.38
N ALA A 240 -5.64 -11.04 17.47
CA ALA A 240 -5.75 -9.93 16.56
C ALA A 240 -5.14 -10.29 15.20
N ILE A 241 -5.81 -9.87 14.13
CA ILE A 241 -5.38 -10.12 12.76
C ILE A 241 -5.41 -8.85 11.91
N ALA A 242 -4.59 -8.83 10.86
CA ALA A 242 -4.68 -7.86 9.78
C ALA A 242 -4.24 -8.51 8.46
N ARG A 243 -4.69 -7.95 7.34
CA ARG A 243 -4.17 -8.30 6.00
C ARG A 243 -3.49 -7.09 5.40
N VAL A 244 -2.31 -7.31 4.83
CA VAL A 244 -1.54 -6.31 4.10
C VAL A 244 -1.18 -6.81 2.71
N VAL A 245 -1.31 -5.95 1.70
CA VAL A 245 -0.92 -6.22 0.32
C VAL A 245 -0.02 -5.10 -0.20
N VAL A 246 0.96 -5.42 -1.04
CA VAL A 246 1.78 -4.43 -1.75
C VAL A 246 1.48 -4.42 -3.24
N THR A 247 0.91 -3.32 -3.73
CA THR A 247 0.64 -3.06 -5.14
C THR A 247 1.48 -1.89 -5.61
N GLY A 248 2.56 -2.17 -6.35
CA GLY A 248 3.53 -1.14 -6.72
C GLY A 248 4.17 -0.48 -5.48
N LEU A 249 3.89 0.81 -5.26
CA LEU A 249 4.39 1.57 -4.10
C LEU A 249 3.38 1.68 -2.94
N TRP A 250 2.25 0.99 -3.05
CA TRP A 250 1.14 1.13 -2.13
C TRP A 250 0.95 -0.11 -1.25
N ALA A 251 0.81 0.11 0.06
CA ALA A 251 0.37 -0.86 1.04
C ALA A 251 -1.15 -0.78 1.20
N GLY A 252 -1.89 -1.81 0.79
CA GLY A 252 -3.31 -1.93 1.10
C GLY A 252 -3.50 -2.64 2.43
N LEU A 253 -4.17 -2.01 3.40
CA LEU A 253 -4.52 -2.64 4.67
C LEU A 253 -6.01 -2.96 4.72
N SER A 254 -6.34 -4.17 5.18
CA SER A 254 -7.71 -4.68 5.24
C SER A 254 -7.83 -5.71 6.37
N ALA A 255 -9.07 -6.12 6.69
CA ALA A 255 -9.34 -7.18 7.66
C ALA A 255 -8.64 -6.98 9.04
N VAL A 256 -8.63 -5.75 9.53
CA VAL A 256 -8.03 -5.42 10.83
C VAL A 256 -9.03 -5.75 11.93
N GLU A 257 -8.85 -6.87 12.60
CA GLU A 257 -9.77 -7.39 13.61
C GLU A 257 -9.05 -7.67 14.93
N VAL A 258 -9.76 -7.46 16.04
CA VAL A 258 -9.30 -7.80 17.38
C VAL A 258 -10.46 -8.48 18.11
N ASP A 259 -10.17 -9.63 18.73
CA ASP A 259 -11.09 -10.36 19.61
C ASP A 259 -11.74 -9.35 20.58
N PRO A 260 -13.08 -9.29 20.65
CA PRO A 260 -13.80 -8.37 21.52
C PRO A 260 -13.29 -8.29 22.96
N ARG A 261 -12.81 -9.41 23.53
CA ARG A 261 -12.28 -9.53 24.91
C ARG A 261 -10.89 -8.88 25.08
N HIS A 262 -10.19 -8.63 23.98
CA HIS A 262 -8.82 -8.09 23.95
C HIS A 262 -8.76 -6.67 23.36
N ARG A 263 -9.92 -6.07 23.03
CA ARG A 263 -10.01 -4.70 22.52
C ARG A 263 -9.52 -3.67 23.52
N ARG A 264 -9.22 -2.47 23.00
CA ARG A 264 -8.71 -1.30 23.76
C ARG A 264 -7.35 -1.51 24.44
N ARG A 265 -6.59 -2.54 24.06
CA ARG A 265 -5.21 -2.79 24.50
C ARG A 265 -4.13 -2.34 23.49
N GLY A 266 -4.52 -1.60 22.46
CA GLY A 266 -3.59 -1.10 21.42
C GLY A 266 -3.19 -2.11 20.34
N LEU A 267 -3.72 -3.34 20.36
CA LEU A 267 -3.35 -4.42 19.42
C LEU A 267 -3.55 -4.05 17.95
N ALA A 268 -4.70 -3.47 17.59
CA ALA A 268 -4.95 -3.04 16.22
C ALA A 268 -3.92 -1.99 15.72
N ARG A 269 -3.47 -1.10 16.61
CA ARG A 269 -2.45 -0.09 16.26
C ARG A 269 -1.09 -0.74 16.05
N ARG A 270 -0.72 -1.72 16.89
CA ARG A 270 0.50 -2.51 16.72
C ARG A 270 0.49 -3.26 15.39
N LEU A 271 -0.60 -3.96 15.08
CA LEU A 271 -0.78 -4.65 13.80
C LEU A 271 -0.63 -3.70 12.60
N MET A 272 -1.34 -2.56 12.61
CA MET A 272 -1.22 -1.58 11.53
C MET A 272 0.23 -1.12 11.32
N ARG A 273 0.96 -0.80 12.40
CA ARG A 273 2.38 -0.41 12.31
C ARG A 273 3.26 -1.54 11.77
N GLY A 274 3.06 -2.77 12.25
CA GLY A 274 3.77 -3.95 11.75
C GLY A 274 3.51 -4.19 10.27
N CYS A 275 2.26 -4.10 9.82
CA CYS A 275 1.90 -4.22 8.41
C CYS A 275 2.55 -3.12 7.55
N LEU A 276 2.60 -1.88 8.04
CA LEU A 276 3.28 -0.78 7.34
C LEU A 276 4.80 -1.03 7.27
N ALA A 277 5.42 -1.55 8.33
CA ALA A 277 6.82 -1.97 8.34
C ALA A 277 7.10 -3.07 7.30
N TRP A 278 6.31 -4.14 7.34
CA TRP A 278 6.37 -5.26 6.41
C TRP A 278 6.25 -4.80 4.94
N ALA A 279 5.35 -3.85 4.67
CA ALA A 279 5.15 -3.30 3.34
C ALA A 279 6.29 -2.35 2.91
N ALA A 280 6.85 -1.57 3.83
CA ALA A 280 7.95 -0.64 3.56
C ALA A 280 9.24 -1.37 3.16
N GLU A 281 9.57 -2.47 3.83
CA GLU A 281 10.66 -3.38 3.43
C GLU A 281 10.48 -3.93 2.02
N ARG A 282 9.22 -3.98 1.59
CA ARG A 282 8.76 -4.42 0.28
C ARG A 282 8.62 -3.26 -0.72
N GLY A 283 9.11 -2.08 -0.39
CA GLY A 283 9.20 -0.93 -1.30
C GLY A 283 7.92 -0.10 -1.40
N ALA A 284 6.92 -0.36 -0.56
CA ALA A 284 5.81 0.57 -0.40
C ALA A 284 6.30 1.85 0.29
N ASP A 285 5.84 3.01 -0.18
CA ASP A 285 6.06 4.29 0.51
C ASP A 285 4.76 5.02 0.84
N LYS A 286 3.61 4.43 0.47
CA LYS A 286 2.25 4.91 0.74
C LYS A 286 1.38 3.77 1.21
N ALA A 287 0.32 4.10 1.93
CA ALA A 287 -0.67 3.14 2.37
C ALA A 287 -2.08 3.64 2.04
N TYR A 288 -2.99 2.69 1.81
CA TYR A 288 -4.41 2.94 1.71
C TYR A 288 -5.21 1.92 2.54
N LEU A 289 -6.43 2.30 2.88
CA LEU A 289 -7.46 1.42 3.40
C LEU A 289 -8.84 1.90 2.98
N GLN A 290 -9.83 1.02 3.05
CA GLN A 290 -11.23 1.33 2.73
C GLN A 290 -12.10 1.00 3.93
N THR A 291 -12.96 1.94 4.34
CA THR A 291 -13.88 1.78 5.48
C THR A 291 -15.16 2.56 5.24
N MET A 292 -16.22 2.24 5.98
CA MET A 292 -17.42 3.06 6.02
C MET A 292 -17.14 4.41 6.67
N GLN A 293 -17.76 5.48 6.15
CA GLN A 293 -17.57 6.85 6.63
C GLN A 293 -18.05 7.06 8.07
N ASP A 294 -19.01 6.26 8.54
CA ASP A 294 -19.54 6.28 9.91
C ASP A 294 -18.80 5.36 10.89
N ASN A 295 -17.75 4.66 10.44
CA ASN A 295 -16.96 3.77 11.29
C ASN A 295 -15.99 4.54 12.20
N ALA A 296 -16.52 5.37 13.09
CA ALA A 296 -15.76 6.24 13.99
C ALA A 296 -14.64 5.50 14.77
N PRO A 297 -14.83 4.25 15.27
CA PRO A 297 -13.75 3.51 15.91
C PRO A 297 -12.56 3.24 14.98
N ALA A 298 -12.81 2.89 13.72
CA ALA A 298 -11.75 2.68 12.74
C ALA A 298 -11.06 4.00 12.35
N LEU A 299 -11.83 5.08 12.13
CA LEU A 299 -11.26 6.40 11.85
C LEU A 299 -10.31 6.87 12.98
N ALA A 300 -10.71 6.68 14.24
CA ALA A 300 -9.90 7.02 15.41
C ALA A 300 -8.64 6.13 15.55
N LEU A 301 -8.68 4.90 15.03
CA LEU A 301 -7.49 4.03 14.96
C LEU A 301 -6.50 4.53 13.91
N TYR A 302 -6.97 4.99 12.74
CA TYR A 302 -6.13 5.31 11.59
C TYR A 302 -5.52 6.72 11.66
N ALA A 303 -6.25 7.70 12.18
CA ALA A 303 -5.78 9.10 12.21
C ALA A 303 -4.40 9.30 12.86
N PRO A 304 -4.07 8.68 14.02
CA PRO A 304 -2.74 8.79 14.62
C PRO A 304 -1.60 8.15 13.80
N LEU A 305 -1.93 7.36 12.77
CA LEU A 305 -0.97 6.76 11.85
C LEU A 305 -0.79 7.59 10.56
N GLY A 306 -1.37 8.80 10.52
CA GLY A 306 -1.25 9.71 9.39
C GLY A 306 -2.26 9.46 8.26
N PHE A 307 -3.23 8.56 8.46
CA PHE A 307 -4.28 8.36 7.47
C PHE A 307 -5.24 9.54 7.45
N THR A 308 -5.53 10.00 6.24
CA THR A 308 -6.53 11.03 5.95
C THR A 308 -7.48 10.56 4.85
N THR A 309 -8.69 11.12 4.83
CA THR A 309 -9.67 10.79 3.78
C THR A 309 -9.20 11.35 2.44
N HIS A 310 -9.13 10.49 1.43
CA HIS A 310 -8.79 10.87 0.06
C HIS A 310 -10.05 11.16 -0.76
N HIS A 311 -10.97 10.20 -0.80
CA HIS A 311 -12.22 10.31 -1.54
C HIS A 311 -13.25 9.34 -0.97
N ALA A 312 -14.52 9.58 -1.27
CA ALA A 312 -15.60 8.65 -1.02
C ALA A 312 -15.98 7.92 -2.32
N TYR A 313 -16.53 6.72 -2.19
CA TYR A 313 -17.18 6.00 -3.28
C TYR A 313 -18.49 5.39 -2.80
N VAL A 314 -19.38 5.15 -3.76
CA VAL A 314 -20.69 4.52 -3.55
C VAL A 314 -20.86 3.36 -4.52
N TYR A 315 -21.71 2.41 -4.16
CA TYR A 315 -22.20 1.42 -5.09
C TYR A 315 -23.56 1.87 -5.61
N LEU A 316 -23.70 1.93 -6.93
CA LEU A 316 -24.93 2.26 -7.62
C LEU A 316 -25.55 0.99 -8.20
N ARG A 317 -26.87 0.87 -8.15
CA ARG A 317 -27.66 -0.17 -8.82
C ARG A 317 -28.47 0.44 -9.96
N PRO A 318 -28.78 -0.30 -11.04
CA PRO A 318 -29.63 0.19 -12.11
C PRO A 318 -31.06 0.46 -11.61
N PRO A 319 -31.84 1.26 -12.35
CA PRO A 319 -33.27 1.39 -12.11
C PRO A 319 -33.96 0.02 -12.20
N ALA A 320 -35.04 -0.14 -11.43
CA ALA A 320 -35.85 -1.36 -11.38
C ALA A 320 -36.59 -1.63 -12.71
#